data_AF-A0A7W6R4R5-F1
#
_entry.id   AF-A0A7W6R4R5-F1
#
_cell.length_a   1.000
_cell.length_b   1.000
_cell.length_c   1.000
_cell.angle_alpha   90.00
_cell.angle_beta   90.00
_cell.angle_gamma   90.00
#
_symmetry.space_group_name_H-M   'P 1'
#
loop_
_entity.id
_entity.type
_entity.pdbx_description
1 polymer ?
#
loop_
_entity_poly.entity_id
_entity_poly.type
_entity_poly.pdbx_seq_one_letter_code
_entity_poly.pdbx_strand_id
1 'polypeptide(L)'
;MFVDAGSLYDVIVEAGDKVAFAAGGLSGLHVVQLLAGGRGWEGTFVDLMRIPRWSETLSTAGATTKSAERSRLHGLGEPVFLLRSSADAFVAVGPNPDASAGPKFFVPSGTDYFISADQGDKVAYTSPGAFSGVHIAACYGGGLGARGGVVDCVYRALWSETLTSAGTTVNSLKEAPRRDAFGDGIFRVFPTIDGFITVVQAADPTNTARMPVTALETYDVFASQGDRLAWQPA
;
A
#
# COMPACT_ATOMS: atom_id res chain seq x y z
N MET A 1 -27.47 8.76 -7.07
CA MET A 1 -28.33 8.23 -5.99
C MET A 1 -27.39 7.86 -4.86
N PHE A 2 -27.25 8.75 -3.87
CA PHE A 2 -26.49 8.46 -2.65
C PHE A 2 -27.46 7.76 -1.71
N VAL A 3 -27.15 6.51 -1.38
CA VAL A 3 -27.96 5.74 -0.43
C VAL A 3 -27.32 5.92 0.93
N ASP A 4 -28.08 6.53 1.83
CA ASP A 4 -27.72 6.83 3.21
C ASP A 4 -27.46 5.53 4.00
N ALA A 5 -26.41 5.54 4.81
CA ALA A 5 -25.87 4.37 5.50
C ALA A 5 -26.66 4.12 6.80
N GLY A 6 -27.92 3.70 6.67
CA GLY A 6 -28.82 3.48 7.81
C GLY A 6 -29.44 2.08 7.91
N SER A 7 -29.29 1.23 6.89
CA SER A 7 -29.98 -0.06 6.86
C SER A 7 -29.12 -1.16 6.26
N LEU A 8 -28.99 -2.25 7.00
CA LEU A 8 -28.51 -3.55 6.53
C LEU A 8 -29.37 -3.97 5.34
N TYR A 9 -28.87 -3.77 4.12
CA TYR A 9 -29.39 -4.46 2.95
C TYR A 9 -28.31 -5.39 2.39
N ASP A 10 -28.72 -6.65 2.30
CA ASP A 10 -28.10 -7.70 1.54
C ASP A 10 -28.00 -7.24 0.07
N VAL A 11 -26.79 -7.04 -0.43
CA VAL A 11 -26.59 -6.84 -1.87
C VAL A 11 -26.67 -8.24 -2.49
N ILE A 12 -27.88 -8.67 -2.83
CA ILE A 12 -28.07 -9.87 -3.66
C ILE A 12 -27.64 -9.48 -5.08
N VAL A 13 -26.40 -9.80 -5.43
CA VAL A 13 -25.94 -9.79 -6.82
C VAL A 13 -26.38 -11.12 -7.43
N GLU A 14 -27.39 -11.09 -8.30
CA GLU A 14 -27.76 -12.26 -9.07
C GLU A 14 -26.65 -12.62 -10.08
N ALA A 15 -26.45 -13.92 -10.32
CA ALA A 15 -25.40 -14.43 -11.19
C ALA A 15 -25.61 -13.96 -12.64
N GLY A 16 -24.98 -12.85 -13.00
CA GLY A 16 -25.05 -12.25 -14.34
C GLY A 16 -24.94 -10.72 -14.35
N ASP A 17 -25.23 -10.06 -13.22
CA ASP A 17 -25.21 -8.60 -13.15
C ASP A 17 -23.82 -8.06 -12.79
N LYS A 18 -23.30 -7.19 -13.66
CA LYS A 18 -22.10 -6.40 -13.37
C LYS A 18 -22.48 -5.32 -12.37
N VAL A 19 -21.86 -5.31 -11.20
CA VAL A 19 -21.89 -4.15 -10.29
C VAL A 19 -21.19 -2.99 -10.99
N ALA A 20 -21.96 -2.18 -11.70
CA ALA A 20 -21.49 -0.95 -12.30
C ALA A 20 -21.51 0.12 -11.20
N PHE A 21 -20.34 0.53 -10.73
CA PHE A 21 -20.22 1.77 -9.98
C PHE A 21 -20.64 2.91 -10.91
N ALA A 22 -21.71 3.62 -10.57
CA ALA A 22 -22.19 4.76 -11.36
C ALA A 22 -21.03 5.74 -11.57
N ALA A 23 -20.84 6.20 -12.82
CA ALA A 23 -19.74 7.07 -13.26
C ALA A 23 -19.76 8.50 -12.68
N GLY A 24 -20.33 8.69 -11.49
CA GLY A 24 -20.02 9.86 -10.67
C GLY A 24 -18.56 9.74 -10.24
N GLY A 25 -17.66 10.44 -10.94
CA GLY A 25 -16.23 10.36 -10.73
C GLY A 25 -15.88 10.50 -9.25
N LEU A 26 -15.02 9.60 -8.75
CA LEU A 26 -14.39 9.77 -7.44
C LEU A 26 -13.73 11.16 -7.39
N SER A 27 -13.82 11.82 -6.23
CA SER A 27 -13.08 13.04 -5.95
C SER A 27 -12.27 12.81 -4.68
N GLY A 28 -10.95 12.86 -4.80
CA GLY A 28 -9.99 12.61 -3.72
C GLY A 28 -9.59 11.14 -3.59
N LEU A 29 -9.64 10.60 -2.38
CA LEU A 29 -9.28 9.21 -2.08
C LEU A 29 -10.50 8.44 -1.56
N HIS A 30 -10.81 7.31 -2.21
CA HIS A 30 -11.74 6.32 -1.66
C HIS A 30 -10.96 5.23 -0.94
N VAL A 31 -11.41 4.92 0.28
CA VAL A 31 -10.81 3.91 1.16
C VAL A 31 -11.89 2.90 1.50
N VAL A 32 -11.58 1.61 1.35
CA VAL A 32 -12.42 0.51 1.82
C VAL A 32 -11.60 -0.33 2.77
N GLN A 33 -12.07 -0.51 4.01
CA GLN A 33 -11.49 -1.50 4.91
C GLN A 33 -12.08 -2.87 4.60
N LEU A 34 -11.21 -3.83 4.34
CA LEU A 34 -11.49 -5.24 4.12
C LEU A 34 -10.81 -6.06 5.22
N LEU A 35 -11.21 -7.33 5.33
CA LEU A 35 -10.45 -8.35 6.05
C LEU A 35 -9.87 -9.32 5.03
N ALA A 36 -8.55 -9.48 5.06
CA ALA A 36 -7.82 -10.40 4.20
C ALA A 36 -7.30 -11.60 4.99
N GLY A 37 -7.37 -12.77 4.36
CA GLY A 37 -7.05 -14.03 4.99
C GLY A 37 -8.21 -14.55 5.84
N GLY A 38 -8.26 -15.86 5.99
CA GLY A 38 -9.23 -16.52 6.85
C GLY A 38 -8.89 -17.98 7.00
N ARG A 39 -9.25 -18.58 8.14
CA ARG A 39 -9.13 -20.02 8.33
C ARG A 39 -10.07 -20.73 7.33
N GLY A 40 -9.48 -21.36 6.32
CA GLY A 40 -10.13 -22.30 5.42
C GLY A 40 -10.43 -23.64 6.10
N TRP A 41 -11.03 -24.55 5.33
CA TRP A 41 -11.28 -25.92 5.76
C TRP A 41 -9.96 -26.62 6.12
N GLU A 42 -9.96 -27.44 7.18
CA GLU A 42 -8.77 -28.16 7.69
C GLU A 42 -7.58 -27.28 8.13
N GLY A 43 -7.81 -25.99 8.37
CA GLY A 43 -6.76 -25.08 8.81
C GLY A 43 -5.79 -24.66 7.70
N THR A 44 -6.21 -24.85 6.44
CA THR A 44 -5.70 -24.09 5.30
C THR A 44 -6.03 -22.60 5.50
N PHE A 45 -5.27 -21.70 4.89
CA PHE A 45 -5.61 -20.28 4.86
C PHE A 45 -5.82 -19.90 3.42
N VAL A 46 -6.90 -19.16 3.17
CA VAL A 46 -7.23 -18.71 1.81
C VAL A 46 -7.16 -17.19 1.81
N ASP A 47 -6.41 -16.64 0.87
CA ASP A 47 -6.32 -15.20 0.62
C ASP A 47 -7.54 -14.75 -0.16
N LEU A 48 -8.68 -14.80 0.52
CA LEU A 48 -9.90 -14.19 0.05
C LEU A 48 -10.07 -12.87 0.78
N MET A 49 -10.28 -11.81 0.02
CA MET A 49 -10.86 -10.58 0.56
C MET A 49 -12.35 -10.83 0.75
N ARG A 50 -12.79 -11.03 2.00
CA ARG A 50 -14.13 -11.59 2.25
C ARG A 50 -15.20 -10.51 2.39
N ILE A 51 -14.99 -9.55 3.29
CA ILE A 51 -16.09 -8.69 3.79
C ILE A 51 -15.61 -7.26 3.97
N PRO A 52 -16.18 -6.28 3.22
CA PRO A 52 -16.04 -4.87 3.54
C PRO A 52 -16.59 -4.55 4.91
N ARG A 53 -15.77 -3.90 5.75
CA ARG A 53 -16.15 -3.46 7.09
C ARG A 53 -16.76 -2.06 7.04
N TRP A 54 -16.10 -1.18 6.30
CA TRP A 54 -16.57 0.17 6.02
C TRP A 54 -15.88 0.71 4.77
N SER A 55 -16.45 1.75 4.20
CA SER A 55 -15.78 2.62 3.25
C SER A 55 -15.93 4.09 3.66
N GLU A 56 -15.02 4.91 3.16
CA GLU A 56 -14.96 6.35 3.39
C GLU A 56 -14.35 7.02 2.16
N THR A 57 -14.93 8.15 1.72
CA THR A 57 -14.36 8.99 0.67
C THR A 57 -13.84 10.27 1.30
N LEU A 58 -12.56 10.52 1.14
CA LEU A 58 -11.92 11.77 1.54
C LEU A 58 -11.84 12.66 0.31
N SER A 59 -12.72 13.66 0.23
CA SER A 59 -12.73 14.63 -0.88
C SER A 59 -11.66 15.70 -0.78
N THR A 60 -11.08 15.88 0.41
CA THR A 60 -9.96 16.78 0.68
C THR A 60 -8.86 16.04 1.43
N ALA A 61 -7.61 16.47 1.24
CA ALA A 61 -6.46 15.93 1.94
C ALA A 61 -6.70 15.88 3.46
N GLY A 62 -6.31 14.78 4.09
CA GLY A 62 -6.63 14.50 5.49
C GLY A 62 -6.60 13.01 5.80
N ALA A 63 -7.05 12.67 7.02
CA ALA A 63 -7.11 11.29 7.51
C ALA A 63 -8.56 10.77 7.58
N THR A 64 -8.72 9.46 7.47
CA THR A 64 -9.99 8.78 7.70
C THR A 64 -10.49 9.02 9.12
N THR A 65 -11.79 9.21 9.25
CA THR A 65 -12.44 9.29 10.56
C THR A 65 -12.49 7.91 11.21
N LYS A 66 -12.68 6.86 10.41
CA LYS A 66 -12.70 5.46 10.84
C LYS A 66 -11.30 4.85 10.90
N SER A 67 -11.11 3.94 11.85
CA SER A 67 -9.90 3.12 11.98
C SER A 67 -10.17 1.69 11.53
N ALA A 68 -9.11 0.97 11.17
CA ALA A 68 -9.11 -0.45 10.88
C ALA A 68 -9.66 -1.23 12.08
N GLU A 69 -10.74 -1.95 11.85
CA GLU A 69 -11.31 -2.87 12.81
C GLU A 69 -10.70 -4.25 12.63
N ARG A 70 -10.27 -4.89 13.73
CA ARG A 70 -10.02 -6.33 13.71
C ARG A 70 -11.34 -7.09 13.76
N SER A 71 -11.39 -8.27 13.17
CA SER A 71 -12.48 -9.18 13.46
C SER A 71 -12.51 -9.54 14.94
N ARG A 72 -13.71 -9.50 15.54
CA ARG A 72 -13.96 -9.99 16.90
C ARG A 72 -13.87 -11.51 17.00
N LEU A 73 -13.99 -12.22 15.88
CA LEU A 73 -13.87 -13.67 15.81
C LEU A 73 -12.43 -14.00 15.39
N HIS A 74 -11.69 -14.68 16.26
CA HIS A 74 -10.34 -15.15 15.98
C HIS A 74 -10.30 -15.91 14.65
N GLY A 75 -9.39 -15.53 13.75
CA GLY A 75 -9.14 -16.22 12.48
C GLY A 75 -9.95 -15.76 11.26
N LEU A 76 -10.64 -14.63 11.33
CA LEU A 76 -11.34 -14.03 10.18
C LEU A 76 -10.48 -13.06 9.34
N GLY A 77 -9.17 -13.05 9.55
CA GLY A 77 -8.24 -12.26 8.75
C GLY A 77 -7.66 -11.04 9.45
N GLU A 78 -6.71 -10.42 8.78
CA GLU A 78 -6.07 -9.17 9.17
C GLU A 78 -6.66 -8.00 8.35
N PRO A 79 -6.70 -6.78 8.92
CA PRO A 79 -7.26 -5.64 8.22
C PRO A 79 -6.38 -5.24 7.03
N VAL A 80 -7.03 -4.97 5.90
CA VAL A 80 -6.42 -4.45 4.68
C VAL A 80 -7.22 -3.25 4.22
N PHE A 81 -6.55 -2.20 3.76
CA PHE A 81 -7.17 -1.10 3.06
C PHE A 81 -7.05 -1.30 1.56
N LEU A 82 -8.19 -1.29 0.86
CA LEU A 82 -8.25 -1.05 -0.58
C LEU A 82 -8.39 0.45 -0.80
N LEU A 83 -7.48 1.00 -1.60
CA LEU A 83 -7.42 2.42 -1.92
C LEU A 83 -7.65 2.61 -3.41
N ARG A 84 -8.42 3.63 -3.76
CA ARG A 84 -8.50 4.15 -5.13
C ARG A 84 -8.56 5.67 -5.07
N SER A 85 -7.62 6.34 -5.73
CA SER A 85 -7.62 7.80 -5.81
C SER A 85 -8.05 8.28 -7.19
N SER A 86 -8.70 9.45 -7.24
CA SER A 86 -9.09 10.12 -8.48
C SER A 86 -7.98 10.97 -9.09
N ALA A 87 -6.89 11.15 -8.35
CA ALA A 87 -5.68 11.85 -8.75
C ALA A 87 -4.50 11.12 -8.14
N ASP A 88 -3.28 11.47 -8.55
CA ASP A 88 -2.10 10.96 -7.87
C ASP A 88 -2.12 11.41 -6.40
N ALA A 89 -1.76 10.52 -5.50
CA ALA A 89 -1.81 10.76 -4.06
C ALA A 89 -0.58 10.18 -3.37
N PHE A 90 -0.11 10.85 -2.32
CA PHE A 90 0.68 10.17 -1.30
C PHE A 90 -0.25 9.70 -0.19
N VAL A 91 -0.08 8.44 0.24
CA VAL A 91 -0.90 7.81 1.27
C VAL A 91 -0.04 7.28 2.42
N ALA A 92 -0.39 7.65 3.64
CA ALA A 92 0.21 7.13 4.87
C ALA A 92 -0.80 6.24 5.62
N VAL A 93 -0.29 5.18 6.25
CA VAL A 93 -1.08 4.25 7.08
C VAL A 93 -0.43 4.10 8.45
N GLY A 94 -1.23 4.16 9.51
CA GLY A 94 -0.78 4.02 10.89
C GLY A 94 -1.83 4.54 11.88
N PRO A 95 -1.59 4.48 13.20
CA PRO A 95 -2.59 4.90 14.19
C PRO A 95 -2.84 6.42 14.18
N ASN A 96 -1.81 7.20 13.83
CA ASN A 96 -1.86 8.65 13.64
C ASN A 96 -1.15 8.99 12.31
N PRO A 97 -1.76 8.67 11.16
CA PRO A 97 -1.08 8.77 9.87
C PRO A 97 -0.95 10.23 9.44
N ASP A 98 0.22 10.59 8.90
CA ASP A 98 0.49 11.90 8.33
C ASP A 98 1.15 11.74 6.95
N ALA A 99 0.36 11.95 5.89
CA ALA A 99 0.83 11.86 4.52
C ALA A 99 1.65 13.09 4.07
N SER A 100 1.72 14.16 4.87
CA SER A 100 2.49 15.36 4.53
C SER A 100 3.96 15.24 4.95
N ALA A 101 4.23 14.63 6.11
CA ALA A 101 5.58 14.54 6.67
C ALA A 101 6.07 13.10 6.92
N GLY A 102 5.16 12.12 6.99
CA GLY A 102 5.48 10.75 7.39
C GLY A 102 5.85 9.80 6.24
N PRO A 103 6.19 8.54 6.59
CA PRO A 103 6.29 7.44 5.65
C PRO A 103 4.98 7.25 4.89
N LYS A 104 5.08 7.19 3.57
CA LYS A 104 3.93 7.15 2.67
C LYS A 104 4.26 6.41 1.39
N PHE A 105 3.23 5.89 0.74
CA PHE A 105 3.28 5.31 -0.58
C PHE A 105 2.77 6.30 -1.62
N PHE A 106 3.26 6.19 -2.84
CA PHE A 106 2.62 6.83 -3.99
C PHE A 106 1.50 5.92 -4.51
N VAL A 107 0.31 6.48 -4.70
CA VAL A 107 -0.85 5.81 -5.29
C VAL A 107 -1.22 6.57 -6.56
N PRO A 108 -1.00 5.98 -7.75
CA PRO A 108 -1.36 6.61 -9.01
C PRO A 108 -2.88 6.76 -9.14
N SER A 109 -3.30 7.79 -9.87
CA SER A 109 -4.72 7.99 -10.19
C SER A 109 -5.34 6.75 -10.85
N GLY A 110 -6.58 6.42 -10.46
CA GLY A 110 -7.38 5.34 -11.04
C GLY A 110 -6.94 3.92 -10.65
N THR A 111 -5.81 3.77 -9.95
CA THR A 111 -5.22 2.47 -9.60
C THR A 111 -5.79 1.97 -8.28
N ASP A 112 -6.16 0.69 -8.23
CA ASP A 112 -6.51 0.00 -6.99
C ASP A 112 -5.23 -0.42 -6.26
N TYR A 113 -5.16 -0.15 -4.97
CA TYR A 113 -3.96 -0.36 -4.18
C TYR A 113 -4.30 -0.97 -2.82
N PHE A 114 -3.64 -2.08 -2.49
CA PHE A 114 -3.89 -2.82 -1.25
C PHE A 114 -2.75 -2.60 -0.24
N ILE A 115 -3.12 -2.25 0.99
CA ILE A 115 -2.17 -2.02 2.09
C ILE A 115 -2.63 -2.79 3.32
N SER A 116 -1.76 -3.63 3.88
CA SER A 116 -2.01 -4.27 5.17
C SER A 116 -1.93 -3.24 6.30
N ALA A 117 -2.80 -3.39 7.29
CA ALA A 117 -2.91 -2.48 8.42
C ALA A 117 -2.98 -3.26 9.74
N ASP A 118 -2.72 -2.58 10.86
CA ASP A 118 -3.01 -3.09 12.20
C ASP A 118 -4.40 -2.62 12.67
N GLN A 119 -4.92 -3.26 13.73
CA GLN A 119 -6.09 -2.74 14.43
C GLN A 119 -5.83 -1.31 14.94
N GLY A 120 -6.77 -0.40 14.65
CA GLY A 120 -6.67 1.00 15.06
C GLY A 120 -5.96 1.90 14.04
N ASP A 121 -5.30 1.34 13.03
CA ASP A 121 -4.68 2.14 11.96
C ASP A 121 -5.73 2.92 11.16
N LYS A 122 -5.33 4.07 10.65
CA LYS A 122 -6.11 4.93 9.76
C LYS A 122 -5.34 5.14 8.46
N VAL A 123 -6.01 5.73 7.49
CA VAL A 123 -5.41 6.15 6.22
C VAL A 123 -5.41 7.67 6.17
N ALA A 124 -4.28 8.28 5.83
CA ALA A 124 -4.24 9.70 5.46
C ALA A 124 -3.73 9.85 4.03
N TYR A 125 -4.19 10.88 3.33
CA TYR A 125 -3.68 11.23 2.01
C TYR A 125 -3.44 12.71 1.85
N THR A 126 -2.51 13.02 0.95
CA THR A 126 -2.28 14.36 0.42
C THR A 126 -2.07 14.29 -1.08
N SER A 127 -2.31 15.40 -1.77
CA SER A 127 -1.86 15.55 -3.15
C SER A 127 -0.33 15.64 -3.17
N PRO A 128 0.36 14.95 -4.10
CA PRO A 128 1.81 15.02 -4.21
C PRO A 128 2.30 16.38 -4.73
N GLY A 129 1.40 17.23 -5.25
CA GLY A 129 1.79 18.37 -6.06
C GLY A 129 2.52 17.94 -7.33
N ALA A 130 3.42 18.78 -7.84
CA ALA A 130 4.32 18.38 -8.93
C ALA A 130 5.44 17.49 -8.36
N PHE A 131 5.33 16.18 -8.60
CA PHE A 131 6.34 15.19 -8.26
C PHE A 131 7.21 14.88 -9.50
N SER A 132 8.53 14.81 -9.31
CA SER A 132 9.50 14.45 -10.34
C SER A 132 10.60 13.53 -9.79
N GLY A 133 11.25 12.79 -10.68
CA GLY A 133 12.23 11.77 -10.34
C GLY A 133 11.58 10.47 -9.89
N VAL A 134 11.99 9.92 -8.75
CA VAL A 134 11.48 8.65 -8.22
C VAL A 134 11.05 8.76 -6.77
N HIS A 135 9.92 8.14 -6.44
CA HIS A 135 9.46 7.97 -5.06
C HIS A 135 9.74 6.54 -4.62
N ILE A 136 10.31 6.41 -3.42
CA ILE A 136 10.78 5.14 -2.87
C ILE A 136 10.18 5.01 -1.48
N ALA A 137 9.46 3.92 -1.23
CA ALA A 137 8.95 3.57 0.08
C ALA A 137 9.54 2.24 0.53
N ALA A 138 10.21 2.22 1.68
CA ALA A 138 10.67 0.99 2.29
C ALA A 138 9.59 0.42 3.19
N CYS A 139 9.33 -0.87 3.05
CA CYS A 139 8.27 -1.57 3.75
C CYS A 139 8.60 -3.06 3.86
N TYR A 140 7.70 -3.82 4.48
CA TYR A 140 7.73 -5.27 4.44
C TYR A 140 6.61 -5.75 3.53
N GLY A 141 6.91 -6.71 2.66
CA GLY A 141 5.97 -7.31 1.72
C GLY A 141 6.00 -8.83 1.83
N GLY A 142 4.98 -9.50 1.31
CA GLY A 142 4.92 -10.96 1.36
C GLY A 142 4.67 -11.50 2.76
N GLY A 143 3.80 -10.84 3.53
CA GLY A 143 3.42 -11.32 4.85
C GLY A 143 3.02 -12.79 4.78
N LEU A 144 3.60 -13.62 5.66
CA LEU A 144 3.09 -14.95 5.90
C LEU A 144 1.67 -14.77 6.44
N GLY A 145 0.67 -14.86 5.58
CA GLY A 145 -0.68 -15.24 5.98
C GLY A 145 -0.55 -16.42 6.94
N ALA A 146 -1.39 -16.48 7.96
CA ALA A 146 -1.24 -17.48 9.01
C ALA A 146 -0.94 -18.87 8.41
N ARG A 147 0.14 -19.53 8.86
CA ARG A 147 0.69 -20.79 8.32
C ARG A 147 1.32 -20.76 6.91
N GLY A 148 1.79 -19.62 6.43
CA GLY A 148 2.69 -19.52 5.28
C GLY A 148 2.04 -19.29 3.92
N GLY A 149 0.79 -18.80 3.88
CA GLY A 149 0.24 -18.20 2.65
C GLY A 149 0.95 -16.88 2.36
N VAL A 150 1.21 -16.55 1.10
CA VAL A 150 1.85 -15.27 0.73
C VAL A 150 0.74 -14.32 0.30
N VAL A 151 0.48 -13.29 1.10
CA VAL A 151 -0.38 -12.19 0.65
C VAL A 151 0.49 -11.15 -0.02
N ASP A 152 0.21 -10.86 -1.30
CA ASP A 152 0.76 -9.71 -2.03
C ASP A 152 0.14 -8.40 -1.51
N CYS A 153 0.30 -8.15 -0.22
CA CYS A 153 0.00 -6.89 0.42
C CYS A 153 1.30 -6.32 0.97
N VAL A 154 1.47 -5.03 0.73
CA VAL A 154 2.55 -4.28 1.34
C VAL A 154 2.06 -3.75 2.67
N TYR A 155 2.87 -3.96 3.70
CA TYR A 155 2.61 -3.41 5.03
C TYR A 155 2.90 -1.91 5.05
N ARG A 156 2.53 -1.20 6.12
CA ARG A 156 2.79 0.25 6.21
C ARG A 156 4.26 0.60 5.93
N ALA A 157 4.47 1.75 5.28
CA ALA A 157 5.81 2.25 5.00
C ALA A 157 6.59 2.51 6.30
N LEU A 158 7.85 2.07 6.35
CA LEU A 158 8.79 2.34 7.44
C LEU A 158 9.43 3.72 7.28
N TRP A 159 9.73 4.06 6.04
CA TRP A 159 10.18 5.37 5.59
C TRP A 159 9.86 5.52 4.11
N SER A 160 9.83 6.76 3.63
CA SER A 160 9.84 7.02 2.19
C SER A 160 10.66 8.26 1.86
N GLU A 161 11.15 8.32 0.64
CA GLU A 161 12.04 9.35 0.13
C GLU A 161 11.75 9.61 -1.35
N THR A 162 12.00 10.83 -1.80
CA THR A 162 11.91 11.19 -3.21
C THR A 162 13.27 11.67 -3.68
N LEU A 163 13.80 11.04 -4.73
CA LEU A 163 15.03 11.46 -5.38
C LEU A 163 14.67 12.13 -6.71
N THR A 164 14.87 13.45 -6.78
CA THR A 164 14.57 14.26 -7.98
C THR A 164 15.68 14.21 -9.03
N SER A 165 16.85 13.71 -8.66
CA SER A 165 18.03 13.52 -9.51
C SER A 165 18.74 12.21 -9.15
N ALA A 166 19.78 11.87 -9.91
CA ALA A 166 20.62 10.71 -9.60
C ALA A 166 21.14 10.78 -8.16
N GLY A 167 21.05 9.66 -7.43
CA GLY A 167 21.42 9.63 -6.03
C GLY A 167 21.18 8.28 -5.36
N THR A 168 21.36 8.24 -4.04
CA THR A 168 21.06 7.07 -3.20
C THR A 168 20.25 7.53 -2.02
N THR A 169 19.28 6.72 -1.61
CA THR A 169 18.47 7.02 -0.43
C THR A 169 19.35 7.26 0.78
N VAL A 170 19.01 8.27 1.58
CA VAL A 170 19.69 8.53 2.85
C VAL A 170 19.37 7.42 3.84
N ASN A 171 18.12 6.94 3.78
CA ASN A 171 17.62 5.87 4.63
C ASN A 171 17.98 4.49 4.06
N SER A 172 18.29 3.56 4.95
CA SER A 172 18.44 2.14 4.65
C SER A 172 17.23 1.35 5.14
N LEU A 173 17.00 0.17 4.56
CA LEU A 173 16.02 -0.78 5.07
C LEU A 173 16.40 -1.16 6.50
N LYS A 174 15.44 -1.00 7.43
CA LYS A 174 15.63 -1.31 8.85
C LYS A 174 15.41 -2.80 9.08
N GLU A 175 15.80 -3.29 10.26
CA GLU A 175 15.44 -4.65 10.67
C GLU A 175 13.93 -4.76 10.86
N ALA A 176 13.36 -5.90 10.47
CA ALA A 176 11.98 -6.19 10.78
C ALA A 176 11.83 -6.23 12.30
N PRO A 177 10.86 -5.49 12.89
CA PRO A 177 10.66 -5.54 14.34
C PRO A 177 10.32 -6.96 14.83
N ARG A 178 9.91 -7.86 13.92
CA ARG A 178 9.72 -9.30 14.13
C ARG A 178 9.93 -10.10 12.84
N ARG A 179 10.99 -10.91 12.77
CA ARG A 179 11.31 -11.77 11.60
C ARG A 179 10.25 -12.84 11.32
N ASP A 180 9.42 -13.19 12.29
CA ASP A 180 8.42 -14.26 12.19
C ASP A 180 7.03 -13.78 11.75
N ALA A 181 6.79 -12.45 11.77
CA ALA A 181 5.48 -11.88 11.49
C ALA A 181 5.43 -11.05 10.19
N PHE A 182 6.58 -10.55 9.73
CA PHE A 182 6.66 -9.68 8.57
C PHE A 182 7.48 -10.39 7.48
N GLY A 183 7.01 -10.33 6.24
CA GLY A 183 7.71 -10.92 5.11
C GLY A 183 9.02 -10.17 4.79
N ASP A 184 9.55 -10.41 3.59
CA ASP A 184 10.83 -9.82 3.21
C ASP A 184 10.76 -8.28 3.13
N GLY A 185 11.91 -7.66 3.39
CA GLY A 185 12.06 -6.23 3.20
C GLY A 185 12.00 -5.89 1.72
N ILE A 186 11.25 -4.85 1.38
CA ILE A 186 11.08 -4.41 0.00
C ILE A 186 11.26 -2.89 -0.10
N PHE A 187 11.80 -2.47 -1.24
CA PHE A 187 11.63 -1.12 -1.74
C PHE A 187 10.51 -1.12 -2.78
N ARG A 188 9.44 -0.40 -2.49
CA ARG A 188 8.43 -0.05 -3.47
C ARG A 188 8.84 1.23 -4.17
N VAL A 189 8.97 1.17 -5.48
CA VAL A 189 9.53 2.23 -6.32
C VAL A 189 8.47 2.68 -7.32
N PHE A 190 8.30 3.99 -7.45
CA PHE A 190 7.47 4.60 -8.49
C PHE A 190 8.23 5.76 -9.14
N PRO A 191 8.74 5.60 -10.37
CA PRO A 191 9.45 6.65 -11.09
C PRO A 191 8.48 7.46 -11.98
N THR A 192 8.75 8.75 -12.18
CA THR A 192 8.01 9.64 -13.11
C THR A 192 8.65 9.76 -14.48
N ILE A 193 9.86 9.25 -14.61
CA ILE A 193 10.67 9.22 -15.83
C ILE A 193 11.40 7.88 -15.86
N ASP A 194 11.78 7.42 -17.06
CA ASP A 194 12.56 6.20 -17.18
C ASP A 194 13.91 6.32 -16.48
N GLY A 195 14.46 5.18 -16.06
CA GLY A 195 15.80 5.15 -15.49
C GLY A 195 16.22 3.78 -15.00
N PHE A 196 17.16 3.79 -14.06
CA PHE A 196 17.74 2.60 -13.49
C PHE A 196 17.76 2.70 -11.98
N ILE A 197 17.47 1.59 -11.33
CA ILE A 197 17.67 1.43 -9.89
C ILE A 197 18.72 0.38 -9.57
N THR A 198 19.27 0.48 -8.38
CA THR A 198 20.18 -0.53 -7.83
C THR A 198 19.99 -0.64 -6.32
N VAL A 199 19.92 -1.87 -5.82
CA VAL A 199 19.94 -2.14 -4.38
C VAL A 199 21.39 -2.36 -3.95
N VAL A 200 21.85 -1.62 -2.95
CA VAL A 200 23.24 -1.64 -2.47
C VAL A 200 23.31 -1.70 -0.95
N GLN A 201 24.15 -2.57 -0.40
CA GLN A 201 24.31 -2.74 1.05
C GLN A 201 25.08 -1.56 1.71
N ALA A 202 25.85 -0.80 0.92
CA ALA A 202 26.48 0.49 1.23
C ALA A 202 27.08 1.15 -0.04
N ALA A 203 27.54 2.40 0.08
CA ALA A 203 27.84 3.40 -0.96
C ALA A 203 28.79 3.00 -2.13
N ASP A 204 28.36 2.15 -3.06
CA ASP A 204 28.98 2.07 -4.38
C ASP A 204 27.94 1.85 -5.50
N PRO A 205 27.40 2.93 -6.10
CA PRO A 205 26.48 2.85 -7.24
C PRO A 205 27.17 2.54 -8.58
N THR A 206 28.51 2.38 -8.60
CA THR A 206 29.28 2.33 -9.85
C THR A 206 29.56 0.92 -10.37
N ASN A 207 29.37 -0.14 -9.56
CA ASN A 207 29.77 -1.50 -9.94
C ASN A 207 28.72 -2.59 -9.63
N THR A 208 27.45 -2.24 -9.72
CA THR A 208 26.33 -3.09 -9.30
C THR A 208 25.34 -3.30 -10.43
N ALA A 209 24.68 -4.46 -10.42
CA ALA A 209 23.66 -4.80 -11.40
C ALA A 209 22.53 -3.75 -11.40
N ARG A 210 22.21 -3.22 -12.58
CA ARG A 210 21.17 -2.20 -12.75
C ARG A 210 19.87 -2.86 -13.20
N MET A 211 18.77 -2.48 -12.58
CA MET A 211 17.42 -2.85 -13.01
C MET A 211 16.80 -1.66 -13.72
N PRO A 212 16.43 -1.76 -15.01
CA PRO A 212 15.69 -0.71 -15.69
C PRO A 212 14.30 -0.59 -15.07
N VAL A 213 13.81 0.65 -14.98
CA VAL A 213 12.44 0.96 -14.56
C VAL A 213 11.83 1.97 -15.52
N THR A 214 10.57 1.74 -15.86
CA THR A 214 9.75 2.54 -16.76
C THR A 214 8.97 3.57 -15.95
N ALA A 215 8.85 4.77 -16.48
CA ALA A 215 8.01 5.82 -15.93
C ALA A 215 6.58 5.33 -15.68
N LEU A 216 6.03 5.77 -14.55
CA LEU A 216 4.65 5.55 -14.12
C LEU A 216 4.26 4.09 -13.81
N GLU A 217 5.25 3.21 -13.66
CA GLU A 217 5.06 1.84 -13.20
C GLU A 217 5.48 1.67 -11.74
N THR A 218 4.82 0.76 -11.01
CA THR A 218 5.22 0.41 -9.64
C THR A 218 6.09 -0.84 -9.66
N TYR A 219 7.22 -0.81 -8.96
CA TYR A 219 8.12 -1.95 -8.81
C TYR A 219 8.30 -2.28 -7.34
N ASP A 220 8.28 -3.57 -7.01
CA ASP A 220 8.67 -4.07 -5.69
C ASP A 220 10.00 -4.80 -5.82
N VAL A 221 10.99 -4.33 -5.07
CA VAL A 221 12.35 -4.85 -5.12
C VAL A 221 12.73 -5.39 -3.76
N PHE A 222 12.99 -6.69 -3.68
CA PHE A 222 13.48 -7.32 -2.46
C PHE A 222 14.82 -6.75 -2.04
N ALA A 223 14.96 -6.51 -0.75
CA ALA A 223 16.13 -5.92 -0.14
C ALA A 223 16.39 -6.53 1.24
N SER A 224 17.66 -6.57 1.63
CA SER A 224 18.11 -7.00 2.94
C SER A 224 18.27 -5.82 3.90
N GLN A 225 18.28 -6.11 5.19
CA GLN A 225 18.58 -5.11 6.22
C GLN A 225 19.91 -4.39 5.92
N GLY A 226 19.89 -3.06 6.02
CA GLY A 226 21.04 -2.20 5.73
C GLY A 226 21.11 -1.75 4.27
N ASP A 227 20.40 -2.39 3.35
CA ASP A 227 20.38 -1.99 1.95
C ASP A 227 19.79 -0.59 1.77
N ARG A 228 20.24 0.08 0.72
CA ARG A 228 19.77 1.37 0.21
C ARG A 228 19.42 1.22 -1.26
N LEU A 229 18.61 2.15 -1.77
CA LEU A 229 18.27 2.19 -3.18
C LEU A 229 18.95 3.37 -3.86
N ALA A 230 19.71 3.08 -4.91
CA ALA A 230 20.27 4.08 -5.81
C ALA A 230 19.36 4.26 -7.03
N TRP A 231 19.25 5.49 -7.51
CA TRP A 231 18.46 5.91 -8.66
C TRP A 231 19.34 6.67 -9.65
N GLN A 232 19.16 6.40 -10.94
CA GLN A 232 19.77 7.12 -12.04
C GLN A 232 18.71 7.33 -13.14
N PRO A 233 18.26 8.56 -13.42
CA PRO A 233 17.39 8.82 -14.56
C PRO A 233 18.11 8.49 -15.88
N ALA A 234 17.35 7.96 -16.85
CA ALA A 234 17.82 7.65 -18.20
C ALA A 234 17.91 8.88 -19.11
#